data_AF-A0A1M7MPS4-F1
#
_entry.id   AF-A0A1M7MPS4-F1
#
_cell.length_a   1.000
_cell.length_b   1.000
_cell.length_c   1.000
_cell.angle_alpha   90.00
_cell.angle_beta   90.00
_cell.angle_gamma   90.00
#
_symmetry.space_group_name_H-M   'P 1'
#
loop_
_entity.id
_entity.type
_entity.pdbx_description
1 polymer ?
#
loop_
_entity_poly.entity_id
_entity_poly.type
_entity_poly.pdbx_seq_one_letter_code
_entity_poly.pdbx_strand_id
1 'polypeptide(L)'
;MLVTFAKKDYLVKGVNIVVEVQGNRYEVIKEFDYGFDEKAFKERYTDILSKYDFIVGDWGYEQLRLKGFYDDQNPKATFDTKISTCEDYLYEYCNFGCRFFIVKQIEN
;
A
#
# COMPACT_ATOMS: atom_id res chain seq x y z
N MET A 1 27.02 -1.98 5.37
CA MET A 1 26.82 -1.09 4.22
C MET A 1 25.39 -0.60 4.34
N LEU A 2 25.21 0.62 4.86
CA LEU A 2 23.91 1.24 5.04
C LEU A 2 23.23 1.30 3.68
N VAL A 3 22.18 0.51 3.47
CA VAL A 3 21.20 0.85 2.44
C VAL A 3 20.42 2.00 3.05
N THR A 4 21.00 3.19 2.95
CA THR A 4 20.25 4.44 2.96
C THR A 4 19.30 4.30 1.78
N PHE A 5 18.11 3.74 2.02
CA PHE A 5 17.00 3.82 1.09
C PHE A 5 16.85 5.29 0.77
N ALA A 6 17.29 5.66 -0.43
CA ALA A 6 17.32 7.03 -0.86
C ALA A 6 15.88 7.55 -0.76
N LYS A 7 15.66 8.51 0.13
CA LYS A 7 14.42 9.28 0.31
C LYS A 7 13.96 10.04 -0.97
N LYS A 8 14.40 9.65 -2.16
CA LYS A 8 14.24 10.45 -3.39
C LYS A 8 13.57 9.78 -4.58
N ASP A 9 13.36 8.46 -4.60
CA ASP A 9 12.78 7.79 -5.78
C ASP A 9 11.46 7.04 -5.53
N TYR A 10 10.92 7.09 -4.30
CA TYR A 10 9.64 6.42 -3.95
C TYR A 10 8.39 7.28 -4.14
N LEU A 11 8.54 8.57 -4.43
CA LEU A 11 7.43 9.44 -4.81
C LEU A 11 7.54 9.63 -6.32
N VAL A 12 6.87 8.77 -7.08
CA VAL A 12 6.63 9.04 -8.49
C VAL A 12 5.74 10.27 -8.54
N LYS A 13 6.35 11.45 -8.72
CA LYS A 13 5.63 12.66 -9.09
C LYS A 13 4.90 12.37 -10.41
N GLY A 14 3.60 12.11 -10.34
CA GLY A 14 2.74 11.98 -11.53
C GLY A 14 1.82 10.75 -11.62
N VAL A 15 1.73 9.88 -10.62
CA VAL A 15 0.81 8.72 -10.66
C VAL A 15 -0.62 9.18 -10.35
N ASN A 16 -1.36 9.57 -11.39
CA ASN A 16 -2.82 9.78 -11.29
C ASN A 16 -3.57 8.47 -11.55
N ILE A 17 -3.18 7.39 -10.88
CA ILE A 17 -3.89 6.11 -10.98
C ILE A 17 -4.93 6.06 -9.87
N VAL A 18 -6.20 6.07 -10.28
CA VAL A 18 -7.33 5.89 -9.40
C VAL A 18 -8.03 4.59 -9.77
N VAL A 19 -8.25 3.73 -8.79
CA VAL A 19 -8.99 2.49 -8.94
C VAL A 19 -10.27 2.54 -8.12
N GLU A 20 -11.35 2.03 -8.70
CA GLU A 20 -12.61 1.81 -7.98
C GLU A 20 -12.81 0.31 -7.75
N VAL A 21 -13.08 -0.08 -6.50
CA VAL A 21 -13.38 -1.45 -6.11
C VAL A 21 -14.46 -1.45 -5.02
N GLN A 22 -15.51 -2.24 -5.22
CA GLN A 22 -16.63 -2.36 -4.27
C GLN A 22 -17.20 -1.00 -3.80
N GLY A 23 -17.32 -0.02 -4.71
CA GLY A 23 -17.85 1.32 -4.43
C GLY A 23 -16.89 2.26 -3.68
N ASN A 24 -15.65 1.83 -3.42
CA ASN A 24 -14.59 2.65 -2.82
C ASN A 24 -13.58 3.07 -3.88
N ARG A 25 -13.08 4.31 -3.79
CA ARG A 25 -12.04 4.84 -4.66
C ARG A 25 -10.71 4.91 -3.93
N TYR A 26 -9.66 4.54 -4.64
CA TYR A 26 -8.30 4.49 -4.12
C TYR A 26 -7.34 5.14 -5.10
N GLU A 27 -6.47 6.02 -4.60
CA GLU A 27 -5.38 6.63 -5.36
C GLU A 27 -4.06 5.90 -5.03
N VAL A 28 -3.28 5.55 -6.06
CA VAL A 28 -1.93 5.02 -5.86
C VAL A 28 -1.01 6.17 -5.49
N ILE A 29 -0.62 6.24 -4.21
CA ILE A 29 0.20 7.33 -3.67
C ILE A 29 1.71 6.98 -3.68
N LYS A 30 2.04 5.69 -3.77
CA LYS A 30 3.41 5.19 -3.79
C LYS A 30 3.45 3.82 -4.44
N GLU A 31 4.45 3.57 -5.28
CA GLU A 31 4.77 2.25 -5.79
C GLU A 31 6.28 2.09 -5.93
N PHE A 32 6.71 0.85 -5.95
CA PHE A 32 8.08 0.46 -6.25
C PHE A 32 8.06 -0.68 -7.26
N ASP A 33 8.89 -0.55 -8.29
CA ASP A 33 9.07 -1.57 -9.34
C ASP A 33 7.76 -2.01 -10.01
N TYR A 34 6.93 -1.03 -10.41
CA TYR A 34 5.64 -1.25 -11.07
C TYR A 34 4.76 -2.25 -10.29
N GLY A 35 4.69 -2.06 -8.98
CA GLY A 35 4.04 -2.98 -8.05
C GLY A 35 2.52 -3.00 -8.15
N PHE A 36 1.89 -1.91 -8.63
CA PHE A 36 0.45 -1.84 -8.71
C PHE A 36 -0.08 -2.58 -9.96
N ASP A 37 -0.95 -3.56 -9.74
CA ASP A 37 -1.72 -4.23 -10.78
C ASP A 37 -3.20 -4.16 -10.39
N GLU A 38 -3.98 -3.44 -11.18
CA GLU A 38 -5.40 -3.17 -10.88
C GLU A 38 -6.22 -4.46 -10.79
N LYS A 39 -5.95 -5.43 -11.67
CA LYS A 39 -6.70 -6.68 -11.71
C LYS A 39 -6.39 -7.53 -10.48
N ALA A 40 -5.12 -7.71 -10.15
CA ALA A 40 -4.70 -8.44 -8.96
C ALA A 40 -5.20 -7.77 -7.67
N PHE A 41 -5.16 -6.44 -7.61
CA PHE A 41 -5.71 -5.68 -6.48
C PHE A 41 -7.20 -5.98 -6.30
N LYS A 42 -8.01 -5.87 -7.36
CA LYS A 42 -9.45 -6.16 -7.32
C LYS A 42 -9.75 -7.60 -6.94
N GLU A 43 -8.98 -8.56 -7.44
CA GLU A 43 -9.16 -10.00 -7.13
C GLU A 43 -8.83 -10.33 -5.67
N ARG A 44 -7.84 -9.65 -5.07
CA ARG A 44 -7.45 -9.86 -3.67
C ARG A 44 -8.20 -8.98 -2.68
N TYR A 45 -8.91 -7.97 -3.16
CA TYR A 45 -9.67 -7.06 -2.33
C TYR A 45 -10.80 -7.79 -1.61
N THR A 46 -11.05 -7.40 -0.37
CA THR A 46 -12.15 -7.94 0.46
C THR A 46 -12.82 -6.77 1.19
N ASP A 47 -14.12 -6.88 1.49
CA ASP A 47 -14.89 -5.79 2.11
C ASP A 47 -14.25 -5.27 3.40
N ILE A 48 -13.55 -6.13 4.15
CA ILE A 48 -12.88 -5.75 5.39
C ILE A 48 -11.76 -4.72 5.19
N LEU A 49 -11.22 -4.59 3.98
CA LEU A 49 -10.20 -3.59 3.65
C LEU A 49 -10.77 -2.18 3.53
N SER A 50 -12.09 -2.04 3.27
CA SER A 50 -12.74 -0.74 3.12
C SER A 50 -12.75 0.12 4.38
N LYS A 51 -12.46 -0.47 5.56
CA LYS A 51 -12.40 0.26 6.83
C LYS A 51 -11.11 1.04 7.03
N TYR A 52 -10.07 0.79 6.22
CA TYR A 52 -8.74 1.35 6.37
C TYR A 52 -8.51 2.52 5.43
N ASP A 53 -7.81 3.54 5.92
CA ASP A 53 -7.49 4.75 5.14
C ASP A 53 -6.45 4.46 4.04
N PHE A 54 -5.61 3.44 4.25
CA PHE A 54 -4.56 3.01 3.33
C PHE A 54 -4.56 1.50 3.17
N ILE A 55 -4.19 1.03 1.98
CA ILE A 55 -3.91 -0.38 1.73
C ILE A 55 -2.50 -0.48 1.14
N VAL A 56 -1.67 -1.30 1.78
CA VAL A 56 -0.36 -1.68 1.26
C VAL A 56 -0.51 -3.01 0.55
N GLY A 57 -0.05 -3.05 -0.69
CA GLY A 57 0.09 -4.27 -1.47
C GLY A 57 1.57 -4.63 -1.62
N ASP A 58 1.94 -5.85 -1.28
CA ASP A 58 3.30 -6.36 -1.45
C ASP A 58 3.29 -7.74 -2.10
N TRP A 59 4.33 -8.03 -2.88
CA TRP A 59 4.42 -9.25 -3.66
C TRP A 59 5.44 -10.23 -3.06
N GLY A 60 4.94 -11.35 -2.55
CA GLY A 60 5.76 -12.47 -2.08
C GLY A 60 5.54 -13.69 -2.96
N TYR A 61 6.59 -14.25 -3.58
CA TYR A 61 6.50 -15.42 -4.46
C TYR A 61 5.40 -15.27 -5.55
N GLU A 62 5.35 -14.10 -6.21
CA GLU A 62 4.32 -13.74 -7.21
C GLU A 62 2.88 -13.71 -6.68
N GLN A 63 2.68 -13.75 -5.36
CA GLN A 63 1.36 -13.60 -4.75
C GLN A 63 1.21 -12.24 -4.10
N LEU A 64 0.19 -11.50 -4.54
CA LEU A 64 -0.17 -10.22 -3.95
C LEU A 64 -0.79 -10.43 -2.57
N ARG A 65 -0.25 -9.75 -1.56
CA ARG A 65 -0.81 -9.63 -0.22
C ARG A 65 -1.31 -8.21 -0.04
N LEU A 66 -2.49 -8.06 0.57
CA LEU A 66 -3.05 -6.76 0.91
C LEU A 66 -3.14 -6.64 2.43
N LYS A 67 -2.64 -5.53 2.98
CA LYS A 67 -2.76 -5.19 4.39
C LYS A 67 -3.29 -3.77 4.54
N GLY A 68 -4.30 -3.63 5.38
CA GLY A 68 -4.89 -2.33 5.70
C GLY A 68 -4.14 -1.59 6.81
N PHE A 69 -4.01 -0.28 6.64
CA PHE A 69 -3.44 0.65 7.59
C PHE A 69 -4.35 1.87 7.74
N TYR A 70 -4.40 2.40 8.94
CA TYR A 70 -5.07 3.64 9.26
C TYR A 70 -4.11 4.83 9.20
N ASP A 71 -4.68 6.01 8.98
CA ASP A 71 -3.98 7.25 9.27
C ASP A 71 -3.55 7.28 10.74
N ASP A 72 -2.39 7.89 11.02
CA ASP A 72 -1.83 7.97 12.37
C ASP A 72 -2.77 8.65 13.36
N GLN A 73 -3.66 9.53 12.88
CA GLN A 73 -4.66 10.25 13.67
C GLN A 73 -5.99 9.51 13.80
N ASN A 74 -6.19 8.40 13.08
CA ASN A 74 -7.44 7.65 13.15
C ASN A 74 -7.58 6.98 14.53
N PRO A 75 -8.71 7.15 15.24
CA PRO A 75 -8.90 6.55 16.58
C PRO A 75 -8.92 5.01 16.57
N LYS A 76 -9.12 4.38 15.40
CA LYS A 76 -9.04 2.93 15.23
C LYS A 76 -7.61 2.41 15.04
N ALA A 77 -6.63 3.30 14.88
CA ALA A 77 -5.25 2.93 14.63
C ALA A 77 -4.58 2.35 15.88
N THR A 78 -4.18 1.08 15.79
CA THR A 78 -3.24 0.46 16.73
C THR A 78 -1.80 0.68 16.25
N PHE A 79 -0.81 0.41 17.09
CA PHE A 79 0.60 0.53 16.72
C PHE A 79 0.92 -0.16 15.38
N ASP A 80 0.53 -1.44 15.21
CA ASP A 80 0.83 -2.23 14.01
C ASP A 80 -0.01 -1.88 12.77
N THR A 81 -1.00 -1.01 12.92
CA THR A 81 -1.92 -0.63 11.84
C THR A 81 -1.83 0.84 11.50
N LYS A 82 -0.82 1.56 12.00
CA LYS A 82 -0.56 2.95 11.61
C LYS A 82 0.22 3.01 10.31
N ILE A 83 -0.11 3.96 9.45
CA ILE A 83 0.62 4.17 8.20
C ILE A 83 2.10 4.50 8.47
N SER A 84 2.44 5.14 9.59
CA SER A 84 3.83 5.36 9.99
C SER A 84 4.64 4.08 10.21
N THR A 85 4.00 2.95 10.52
CA THR A 85 4.68 1.65 10.69
C THR A 85 4.67 0.80 9.41
N CYS A 86 4.18 1.34 8.29
CA CYS A 86 4.14 0.58 7.03
C CYS A 86 5.53 0.25 6.48
N GLU A 87 6.54 1.10 6.74
CA GLU A 87 7.91 0.85 6.30
C GLU A 87 8.51 -0.34 7.05
N ASP A 88 8.23 -0.48 8.35
CA ASP A 88 8.64 -1.63 9.16
C ASP A 88 7.97 -2.92 8.65
N TYR A 89 6.67 -2.85 8.33
CA TYR A 89 5.96 -3.96 7.70
C TYR A 89 6.61 -4.38 6.37
N LEU A 90 6.91 -3.43 5.48
CA LEU A 90 7.58 -3.76 4.22
C LEU A 90 8.98 -4.33 4.48
N TYR A 91 9.74 -3.79 5.42
CA TYR A 91 11.07 -4.31 5.76
C TYR A 91 11.03 -5.76 6.29
N GLU A 92 10.00 -6.10 7.08
CA GLU A 92 9.86 -7.43 7.68
C GLU A 92 9.32 -8.47 6.67
N TYR A 93 8.38 -8.09 5.80
CA TYR A 93 7.64 -9.04 4.97
C TYR A 93 7.99 -9.00 3.47
N CYS A 94 8.52 -7.87 2.97
CA CYS A 94 8.86 -7.67 1.57
C CYS A 94 10.34 -8.05 1.36
N ASN A 95 10.57 -9.29 0.92
CA ASN A 95 11.91 -9.84 0.67
C ASN A 95 12.69 -9.04 -0.39
N PHE A 96 13.99 -9.33 -0.57
CA PHE A 96 14.78 -8.72 -1.65
C PHE A 96 14.10 -8.84 -3.02
N GLY A 97 13.95 -7.70 -3.71
CA GLY A 97 13.30 -7.63 -5.03
C GLY A 97 11.77 -7.63 -4.98
N CYS A 98 11.16 -7.60 -3.80
CA CYS A 98 9.72 -7.48 -3.66
C CYS A 98 9.24 -6.10 -4.11
N ARG A 99 8.43 -6.08 -5.17
CA ARG A 99 7.67 -4.90 -5.60
C ARG A 99 6.50 -4.67 -4.66
N PHE A 100 6.10 -3.43 -4.49
CA PHE A 100 4.99 -3.07 -3.60
C PHE A 100 4.30 -1.79 -4.07
N PHE A 101 3.12 -1.53 -3.53
CA PHE A 101 2.39 -0.29 -3.70
C PHE A 101 1.64 0.09 -2.42
N ILE A 102 1.27 1.36 -2.34
CA ILE A 102 0.41 1.91 -1.30
C ILE A 102 -0.68 2.70 -2.00
N VAL A 103 -1.93 2.34 -1.72
CA VAL A 103 -3.09 3.12 -2.12
C VAL A 103 -3.72 3.81 -0.92
N LYS A 104 -4.23 5.02 -1.13
CA LYS A 104 -5.01 5.77 -0.14
C LYS A 104 -6.46 5.82 -0.57
N GLN A 105 -7.37 5.54 0.36
CA GLN A 105 -8.80 5.74 0.12
C GLN A 105 -9.07 7.24 -0.05
N ILE A 106 -9.81 7.59 -1.09
CA ILE A 106 -10.20 8.96 -1.37
C ILE A 106 -11.72 9.08 -1.32
N GLU A 107 -12.20 10.26 -0.91
CA GLU A 107 -13.63 10.57 -0.99
C GLU A 107 -14.06 10.63 -2.46
N ASN A 108 -15.32 10.27 -2.70
CA ASN A 108 -15.91 10.28 -4.05
C ASN A 108 -16.11 11.69 -4.59
#